data_AF-A0A4P2QL80-F1
#
_entry.id   AF-A0A4P2QL80-F1
#
_cell.length_a   1.000
_cell.length_b   1.000
_cell.length_c   1.000
_cell.angle_alpha   90.00
_cell.angle_beta   90.00
_cell.angle_gamma   90.00
#
_symmetry.space_group_name_H-M   'P 1'
#
loop_
_entity.id
_entity.type
_entity.pdbx_description
1 polymer ?
#
loop_
_entity_poly.entity_id
_entity_poly.type
_entity_poly.pdbx_seq_one_letter_code
_entity_poly.pdbx_strand_id
1 'polypeptide(L)' 'MGRALDALGGRAPIAEQHTPVTLIGRAAEGRWTRVDGIAPPARLAEEVRAYLSRGLAAPGAGGRRVDDPWRNF' A
#
# COMPACT_ATOMS: atom_id res chain seq x y z
N MET A 1 5.22 -22.08 -1.52
CA MET A 1 5.68 -20.78 -0.99
C MET A 1 5.41 -19.67 -2.01
N GLY A 2 4.16 -19.21 -2.21
CA GLY A 2 3.94 -18.07 -3.13
C GLY A 2 2.52 -17.70 -3.55
N ARG A 3 1.49 -18.18 -2.84
CA ARG A 3 0.07 -17.89 -3.16
C ARG A 3 -0.24 -16.38 -3.23
N ALA A 4 0.47 -15.58 -2.44
CA ALA A 4 0.31 -14.11 -2.43
C ALA A 4 0.77 -13.48 -3.75
N LEU A 5 1.92 -13.88 -4.29
CA LEU A 5 2.41 -13.35 -5.58
C LEU A 5 1.53 -13.81 -6.75
N ASP A 6 0.98 -15.02 -6.67
CA ASP A 6 0.01 -15.53 -7.65
C ASP A 6 -1.27 -14.69 -7.65
N ALA A 7 -1.83 -14.43 -6.47
CA ALA A 7 -3.04 -13.62 -6.32
C ALA A 7 -2.85 -12.15 -6.74
N LEU A 8 -1.61 -11.67 -6.74
CA LEU A 8 -1.25 -10.33 -7.20
C LEU A 8 -0.86 -10.28 -8.68
N GLY A 9 -0.75 -11.43 -9.37
CA GLY A 9 -0.26 -11.50 -10.74
C GLY A 9 1.23 -11.15 -10.89
N GLY A 10 1.98 -11.08 -9.78
CA GLY A 10 3.37 -10.66 -9.74
C GLY A 10 4.39 -11.80 -9.82
N ARG A 11 3.93 -13.05 -9.87
CA ARG A 11 4.84 -14.19 -10.10
C ARG A 11 5.26 -14.20 -11.57
N ALA A 12 6.53 -13.91 -11.81
CA ALA A 12 7.19 -14.14 -13.10
C ALA A 12 8.38 -15.10 -12.88
N PRO A 13 8.52 -16.17 -13.68
CA PRO A 13 9.67 -17.07 -13.61
C PRO A 13 10.93 -16.50 -14.27
N ILE A 14 10.77 -15.44 -15.07
CA ILE A 14 11.82 -14.75 -15.82
C ILE A 14 11.98 -13.37 -15.20
N ALA A 15 13.21 -12.99 -14.85
CA ALA A 15 13.47 -11.79 -14.06
C ALA A 15 13.03 -10.51 -14.78
N GLU A 16 13.20 -10.48 -16.11
CA GLU A 16 12.84 -9.39 -17.01
C GLU A 16 11.32 -9.20 -17.13
N GLN A 17 10.53 -10.20 -16.72
CA GLN A 17 9.07 -10.16 -16.74
C GLN A 17 8.49 -9.72 -15.39
N HIS A 18 9.32 -9.44 -14.38
CA HIS A 18 8.84 -8.88 -13.12
C HIS A 18 8.30 -7.48 -13.36
N THR A 19 6.99 -7.34 -13.18
CA THR A 19 6.34 -6.03 -13.08
C THR A 19 6.15 -5.72 -11.59
N PRO A 20 6.97 -4.83 -11.01
CA PRO A 20 6.82 -4.47 -9.60
C PRO A 20 5.47 -3.78 -9.38
N VAL A 21 4.83 -4.07 -8.25
CA VAL A 21 3.54 -3.49 -7.88
C VAL A 21 3.62 -2.95 -6.45
N THR A 22 3.16 -1.72 -6.26
CA THR A 22 2.92 -1.13 -4.94
C THR A 22 1.43 -1.21 -4.61
N LEU A 23 1.11 -1.68 -3.40
CA LEU A 23 -0.26 -1.73 -2.89
C LEU A 23 -0.46 -0.62 -1.85
N ILE A 24 -1.42 0.27 -2.07
CA ILE A 24 -1.78 1.36 -1.16
C ILE A 24 -3.23 1.17 -0.76
N GLY A 25 -3.50 0.94 0.52
CA GLY A 25 -4.83 0.50 0.95
C GLY A 25 -5.02 0.34 2.44
N ARG A 26 -6.26 0.07 2.84
CA ARG A 26 -6.69 -0.13 4.23
C ARG A 26 -6.73 -1.63 4.49
N ALA A 27 -5.67 -2.15 5.11
CA ALA A 27 -5.53 -3.58 5.37
C ALA A 27 -6.73 -4.16 6.13
N ALA A 28 -7.21 -3.45 7.16
CA ALA A 28 -8.35 -3.84 7.98
C ALA A 28 -9.69 -3.95 7.21
N GLU A 29 -9.79 -3.29 6.06
CA GLU A 29 -11.00 -3.25 5.23
C GLU A 29 -10.87 -4.09 3.96
N GLY A 30 -9.70 -4.70 3.72
CA GLY A 30 -9.41 -5.44 2.50
C GLY A 30 -9.41 -4.59 1.23
N ARG A 31 -9.33 -3.26 1.34
CA ARG A 31 -9.37 -2.34 0.19
C ARG A 31 -7.97 -1.93 -0.22
N TRP A 32 -7.62 -2.20 -1.49
CA TRP A 32 -6.29 -1.95 -2.03
C TRP A 32 -6.34 -1.27 -3.39
N THR A 33 -5.53 -0.24 -3.57
CA THR A 33 -5.17 0.33 -4.86
C THR A 33 -3.85 -0.27 -5.32
N ARG A 34 -3.79 -0.77 -6.56
CA ARG A 34 -2.56 -1.23 -7.21
C ARG A 34 -1.93 -0.07 -7.99
N VAL A 35 -0.63 0.11 -7.82
CA VAL A 35 0.19 1.07 -8.57
C VAL A 35 1.39 0.34 -9.14
N ASP A 36 1.84 0.73 -10.33
CA ASP A 36 3.15 0.32 -10.85
C ASP A 36 4.24 0.68 -9.82
N GLY A 37 5.04 -0.30 -9.42
CA GLY A 37 6.06 -0.16 -8.39
C GLY A 37 7.26 0.69 -8.81
N ILE A 38 7.40 1.00 -10.10
CA ILE A 38 8.41 1.94 -10.62
C ILE A 38 7.77 3.21 -11.21
N ALA A 39 6.53 3.49 -10.85
CA ALA A 39 5.88 4.74 -11.22
C ALA A 39 6.70 5.97 -10.77
N PRO A 40 6.62 7.11 -11.47
CA PRO A 40 7.25 8.34 -11.04
C PRO A 40 6.84 8.70 -9.59
N PRO A 41 7.74 9.26 -8.75
CA PRO A 41 7.43 9.56 -7.35
C PRO A 41 6.17 10.40 -7.14
N ALA A 42 5.87 11.32 -8.06
CA ALA A 42 4.66 12.14 -8.03
C ALA A 42 3.37 11.30 -8.05
N ARG A 43 3.35 10.23 -8.85
CA ARG A 43 2.22 9.31 -8.98
C ARG A 43 1.96 8.54 -7.68
N LEU A 44 3.02 8.06 -7.03
CA LEU A 44 2.93 7.40 -5.73
C LEU A 44 2.40 8.39 -4.67
N ALA A 45 2.91 9.62 -4.67
CA ALA A 45 2.48 10.65 -3.73
C ALA A 45 0.99 11.03 -3.90
N GLU A 46 0.46 11.05 -5.13
CA GLU A 46 -0.96 11.25 -5.40
C GLU A 46 -1.83 10.17 -4.77
N GLU A 47 -1.47 8.90 -4.93
CA GLU A 47 -2.23 7.79 -4.36
C GLU A 47 -2.19 7.78 -2.84
N VAL A 48 -1.03 8.10 -2.24
CA VAL A 48 -0.92 8.27 -0.79
C VAL A 48 -1.81 9.42 -0.31
N ARG A 49 -1.79 10.57 -0.99
CA ARG A 49 -2.68 11.69 -0.65
C ARG A 49 -4.15 11.30 -0.76
N ALA A 50 -4.55 10.64 -1.85
CA ALA A 50 -5.92 10.17 -2.04
C ALA A 50 -6.37 9.19 -0.94
N TYR A 51 -5.49 8.27 -0.53
CA TYR A 51 -5.73 7.35 0.59
C TYR A 51 -5.97 8.10 1.91
N LEU A 52 -5.15 9.11 2.19
CA LEU A 52 -5.25 9.92 3.40
C LEU A 52 -6.51 10.79 3.40
N SER A 53 -6.83 11.45 2.29
CA SER A 53 -8.03 12.30 2.16
C SER A 53 -9.33 11.53 2.38
N ARG A 54 -9.41 10.27 1.91
CA ARG A 54 -10.58 9.40 2.16
C ARG A 54 -10.70 8.97 3.63
N GLY A 55 -9.62 9.02 4.40
CA GLY A 55 -9.61 8.73 5.84
C GLY A 55 -9.97 9.90 6.74
N LEU A 56 -9.79 11.11 6.24
CA LEU A 56 -10.08 12.34 6.97
C LEU A 56 -11.58 12.70 6.99
N ALA A 57 -12.43 11.91 6.29
CA ALA A 57 -13.87 12.11 6.22
C ALA A 57 -14.68 11.52 7.39
N ALA A 58 -14.05 11.13 8.51
CA ALA A 58 -14.77 10.72 9.72
C ALA A 58 -14.12 11.29 11.00
N PRO A 59 -14.66 12.37 11.59
CA PRO A 59 -14.38 12.73 12.97
C PRO A 59 -15.28 11.88 13.88
N GLY A 60 -14.74 10.82 14.46
CA GLY A 60 -15.47 9.99 15.41
C GLY A 60 -14.62 8.92 16.08
N ALA A 61 -14.33 9.15 17.37
CA ALA A 61 -13.87 8.19 18.38
C ALA A 61 -12.39 7.75 18.38
N GLY A 62 -11.63 8.36 19.31
CA GLY A 62 -10.66 7.63 20.12
C GLY A 62 -9.29 7.43 19.49
N GLY A 63 -8.45 8.48 19.53
CA GLY A 63 -7.02 8.35 19.27
C GLY A 63 -6.36 7.40 20.27
N ARG A 64 -6.26 6.13 19.93
CA ARG A 64 -5.31 5.22 20.57
C ARG A 64 -3.94 5.57 20.00
N ARG A 65 -3.09 6.14 20.84
CA ARG A 65 -1.66 6.32 20.54
C ARG A 65 -1.13 4.95 20.09
N VAL A 66 -0.73 4.86 18.83
CA VAL A 66 0.04 3.72 18.34
C VAL A 66 1.45 3.98 18.82
N ASP A 67 1.96 3.10 19.66
CA ASP A 67 3.34 3.15 20.14
C ASP A 67 4.24 2.99 18.92
N ASP A 68 4.98 4.05 18.57
CA ASP A 68 5.89 4.05 17.42
C ASP A 68 7.03 3.06 17.66
N PRO A 69 7.07 1.92 16.94
CA PRO A 69 8.05 0.87 17.17
C PRO A 69 9.45 1.24 16.63
N TRP A 70 9.57 2.38 15.94
CA TRP A 70 10.82 2.83 15.31
C TRP A 70 11.52 3.95 16.08
N ARG A 71 11.02 4.32 17.26
CA ARG A 71 11.53 5.47 18.03
C ARG A 71 12.95 5.30 18.59
N ASN A 72 13.52 4.10 18.52
CA ASN A 72 14.84 3.76 19.06
C ASN A 72 15.79 3.14 18.01
N PHE A 73 15.51 3.32 16.72
CA PHE A 73 16.43 2.98 15.62
C PHE A 73 16.94 4.25 14.96
#